data_AF-A0A0N0PA75-F1
#
_entry.id   AF-A0A0N0PA75-F1
#
_cell.length_a   1.000
_cell.length_b   1.000
_cell.length_c   1.000
_cell.angle_alpha   90.00
_cell.angle_beta   90.00
_cell.angle_gamma   90.00
#
_symmetry.space_group_name_H-M   'P 1'
#
loop_
_entity.id
_entity.type
_entity.pdbx_description
1 polymer ?
#
loop_
_entity_poly.entity_id
_entity_poly.type
_entity_poly.pdbx_seq_one_letter_code
_entity_poly.pdbx_strand_id
1 'polypeptide(L)'
;MIFSIIDIVNEPEVSLMSTYERQCRFPEEVPSNFQVFQRYSYSACIIQCRIDKELDLCSCTHYSSSNYYDRYCNLEGFRCLTKNYLKLAKLKIPGTNETGLNCDCLPSCVESDYNIVSNKVSDIRTIRRGAKVQFKLNNKPFERITRQVARTALDLVIAMGSCFGLCFGGSLLSIVEIVYYIFLRRW
;
A
#
# COMPACT_ATOMS: atom_id res chain seq x y z
N MET A 1 -1.55 27.37 -2.90
CA MET A 1 -1.96 25.96 -3.06
C MET A 1 -3.00 25.62 -2.00
N ILE A 2 -4.12 25.06 -2.43
CA ILE A 2 -5.17 24.51 -1.57
C ILE A 2 -5.15 22.99 -1.73
N PHE A 3 -5.13 22.26 -0.62
CA PHE A 3 -5.10 20.79 -0.61
C PHE A 3 -6.12 20.22 0.39
N SER A 4 -6.51 18.97 0.21
CA SER A 4 -7.28 18.18 1.16
C SER A 4 -6.47 16.94 1.57
N ILE A 5 -6.82 16.36 2.72
CA ILE A 5 -6.17 15.19 3.29
C ILE A 5 -7.25 14.13 3.49
N ILE A 6 -6.95 12.89 3.10
CA ILE A 6 -7.76 11.72 3.41
C ILE A 6 -6.93 10.80 4.30
N ASP A 7 -7.44 10.55 5.50
CA ASP A 7 -6.77 9.67 6.46
C ASP A 7 -7.21 8.22 6.26
N ILE A 8 -6.28 7.32 6.59
CA ILE A 8 -6.51 5.88 6.54
C ILE A 8 -6.51 5.33 7.97
N VAL A 9 -7.54 4.54 8.30
CA VAL A 9 -7.63 3.83 9.57
C VAL A 9 -7.82 2.34 9.31
N ASN A 10 -6.97 1.53 9.93
CA ASN A 10 -7.05 0.07 9.83
C ASN A 10 -7.56 -0.50 11.15
N GLU A 11 -8.43 -1.50 11.07
CA GLU A 11 -8.73 -2.36 12.20
C GLU A 11 -7.51 -3.22 12.59
N PRO A 12 -7.37 -3.64 13.86
CA PRO A 12 -6.20 -4.37 14.34
C PRO A 12 -5.95 -5.67 13.56
N GLU A 13 -7.01 -6.33 13.10
CA GLU A 13 -6.96 -7.60 12.37
C GLU A 13 -6.30 -7.48 11.00
N VAL A 14 -6.31 -6.28 10.39
CA VAL A 14 -5.68 -6.04 9.08
C VAL A 14 -4.16 -6.25 9.13
N SER A 15 -3.55 -6.02 10.28
CA SER A 15 -2.11 -6.27 10.48
C SER A 15 -1.74 -7.75 10.43
N LEU A 16 -2.67 -8.63 10.79
CA LEU A 16 -2.48 -10.09 10.84
C LEU A 16 -2.57 -10.73 9.45
N MET A 17 -3.20 -10.07 8.49
CA MET A 17 -3.29 -10.55 7.11
C MET A 17 -1.95 -10.45 6.39
N SER A 18 -1.73 -11.34 5.42
CA SER A 18 -0.52 -11.28 4.61
C SER A 18 -0.49 -10.02 3.75
N THR A 19 0.71 -9.50 3.44
CA THR A 19 0.89 -8.34 2.54
C THR A 19 0.26 -8.56 1.16
N TYR A 20 0.22 -9.82 0.70
CA TYR A 20 -0.35 -10.20 -0.59
C TYR A 20 -1.87 -10.09 -0.60
N GLU A 21 -2.56 -10.48 0.47
CA GLU A 21 -4.03 -10.38 0.53
C GLU A 21 -4.48 -8.93 0.71
N ARG A 22 -3.82 -8.17 1.58
CA ARG A 22 -4.23 -6.78 1.87
C ARG A 22 -3.72 -5.74 0.86
N GLN A 23 -2.78 -6.10 -0.02
CA GLN A 23 -2.22 -5.23 -1.06
C GLN A 23 -1.63 -3.91 -0.54
N CYS A 24 -1.15 -3.88 0.71
CA CYS A 24 -0.43 -2.75 1.30
C CYS A 24 0.61 -3.25 2.32
N ARG A 25 1.58 -2.40 2.65
CA ARG A 25 2.62 -2.69 3.66
C ARG A 25 2.58 -1.71 4.82
N PHE A 26 2.84 -2.22 6.03
CA PHE A 26 3.06 -1.41 7.21
C PHE A 26 4.51 -0.91 7.28
N PRO A 27 4.78 0.18 8.03
CA PRO A 27 6.13 0.76 8.13
C PRO A 27 7.20 -0.22 8.65
N GLU A 28 6.80 -1.21 9.44
CA GLU A 28 7.66 -2.27 9.97
C GLU A 28 8.05 -3.32 8.91
N GLU A 29 7.30 -3.43 7.82
CA GLU A 29 7.40 -4.52 6.84
C GLU A 29 8.35 -4.18 5.71
N VAL A 30 9.59 -3.88 6.10
CA VAL A 30 10.65 -3.50 5.17
C VAL A 30 11.16 -4.75 4.45
N PRO A 31 11.15 -4.79 3.10
CA PRO A 31 11.78 -5.85 2.34
C PRO A 31 13.27 -5.96 2.67
N SER A 32 13.83 -7.17 2.73
CA SER A 32 15.24 -7.40 3.10
C SER A 32 16.25 -6.75 2.15
N ASN A 33 15.86 -6.49 0.90
CA ASN A 33 16.67 -5.80 -0.10
C ASN A 33 16.66 -4.27 0.05
N PHE A 34 15.82 -3.70 0.93
CA PHE A 34 15.77 -2.26 1.12
C PHE A 34 16.88 -1.82 2.06
N GLN A 35 17.76 -0.99 1.52
CA GLN A 35 18.86 -0.43 2.29
C GLN A 35 18.73 1.08 2.44
N VAL A 36 17.83 1.73 1.70
CA VAL A 36 17.70 3.21 1.71
C VAL A 36 17.12 3.73 3.04
N PHE A 37 16.06 3.10 3.55
CA PHE A 37 15.35 3.54 4.76
C PHE A 37 15.01 2.36 5.68
N GLN A 38 14.99 2.61 6.99
CA GLN A 38 14.67 1.61 8.03
C GLN A 38 13.17 1.35 8.19
N ARG A 39 12.32 2.16 7.57
CA ARG A 39 10.86 2.05 7.64
C ARG A 39 10.29 2.10 6.23
N TYR A 40 9.26 1.30 6.00
CA TYR A 40 8.60 1.26 4.71
C TYR A 40 7.69 2.48 4.54
N SER A 41 7.80 3.13 3.39
CA SER A 41 6.79 4.04 2.85
C SER A 41 6.71 3.83 1.35
N TYR A 42 5.64 4.29 0.72
CA TYR A 42 5.54 4.18 -0.74
C TYR A 42 6.68 4.96 -1.42
N SER A 43 6.98 6.15 -0.92
CA SER A 43 8.09 6.99 -1.38
C SER A 43 9.46 6.32 -1.20
N ALA A 44 9.70 5.66 -0.06
CA ALA A 44 10.94 4.91 0.19
C ALA A 44 11.12 3.77 -0.82
N CYS A 45 10.05 3.05 -1.14
CA CYS A 45 10.07 1.99 -2.15
C CYS A 45 10.47 2.51 -3.54
N ILE A 46 9.88 3.63 -3.95
CA ILE A 46 10.19 4.25 -5.24
C ILE A 46 11.64 4.73 -5.31
N ILE A 47 12.18 5.26 -4.21
CA ILE A 47 13.59 5.68 -4.15
C ILE A 47 14.52 4.46 -4.29
N GLN A 48 14.26 3.38 -3.55
CA GLN A 48 15.05 2.14 -3.68
C GLN A 48 14.98 1.58 -5.11
N CYS A 49 13.78 1.46 -5.68
CA CYS A 49 13.59 1.00 -7.06
C CYS A 49 14.37 1.85 -8.08
N ARG A 50 14.41 3.17 -7.87
CA ARG A 50 15.20 4.08 -8.73
C ARG A 50 16.69 3.79 -8.59
N ILE A 51 17.20 3.69 -7.37
CA ILE A 51 18.61 3.37 -7.11
C ILE A 51 19.00 2.05 -7.76
N ASP A 52 18.17 1.01 -7.61
CA ASP A 52 18.40 -0.31 -8.22
C ASP A 52 18.54 -0.18 -9.75
N LYS A 53 17.68 0.62 -10.39
CA LYS A 53 17.75 0.85 -11.85
C LYS A 53 18.89 1.74 -12.29
N GLU A 54 19.29 2.71 -11.47
CA GLU A 54 20.49 3.54 -11.72
C GLU A 54 21.75 2.68 -11.67
N LEU A 55 21.85 1.79 -10.67
CA LEU A 55 22.93 0.82 -10.54
C LEU A 55 22.93 -0.19 -11.70
N ASP A 56 21.77 -0.70 -12.11
CA ASP A 56 21.65 -1.64 -13.25
C ASP A 56 22.14 -1.01 -14.57
N LEU A 57 21.79 0.26 -14.83
CA LEU A 57 22.06 0.90 -16.11
C LEU A 57 23.44 1.57 -16.20
N CYS A 58 23.90 2.16 -15.09
CA CYS A 58 25.07 3.03 -15.07
C CYS A 58 26.08 2.63 -13.98
N SER A 59 25.83 1.57 -13.19
CA SER A 59 26.69 1.08 -12.10
C SER A 59 26.98 2.09 -10.99
N CYS A 60 26.24 3.19 -10.96
CA CYS A 60 26.34 4.24 -9.95
C CYS A 60 24.95 4.85 -9.71
N THR A 61 24.78 5.55 -8.58
CA THR A 61 23.51 6.14 -8.17
C THR A 61 23.63 7.64 -7.89
N HIS A 62 22.51 8.36 -7.99
CA HIS A 62 22.35 9.71 -7.46
C HIS A 62 22.51 9.73 -5.94
N TYR A 63 22.72 10.93 -5.37
CA TYR A 63 22.89 11.20 -3.93
C TYR A 63 21.61 11.02 -3.09
N SER A 64 20.72 10.12 -3.48
CA SER A 64 19.39 9.94 -2.89
C SER A 64 19.41 9.22 -1.54
N SER A 65 20.52 8.56 -1.19
CA SER A 65 20.68 7.84 0.07
C SER A 65 22.14 7.77 0.51
N SER A 66 22.41 8.09 1.78
CA SER A 66 23.75 7.99 2.38
C SER A 66 24.32 6.57 2.39
N ASN A 67 23.46 5.55 2.35
CA ASN A 67 23.87 4.15 2.44
C ASN A 67 24.57 3.64 1.18
N TYR A 68 24.53 4.42 0.09
CA TYR A 68 25.19 4.12 -1.19
C TYR A 68 26.31 5.11 -1.50
N TYR A 69 26.91 5.72 -0.48
CA TYR A 69 27.97 6.72 -0.64
C TYR A 69 29.13 6.26 -1.52
N ASP A 70 29.53 4.99 -1.40
CA ASP A 70 30.59 4.36 -2.17
C ASP A 70 30.23 4.14 -3.66
N ARG A 71 28.95 4.24 -4.00
CA ARG A 71 28.40 4.01 -5.35
C ARG A 71 27.89 5.29 -6.01
N TYR A 72 28.22 6.46 -5.46
CA TYR A 72 27.79 7.72 -6.05
C TYR A 72 28.42 7.96 -7.43
N CYS A 73 27.59 8.46 -8.36
CA CYS A 73 28.06 8.77 -9.70
C CYS A 73 29.09 9.91 -9.69
N ASN A 74 30.15 9.73 -10.47
CA ASN A 74 31.02 10.82 -10.90
C ASN A 74 30.40 11.57 -12.10
N LEU A 75 31.09 12.57 -12.64
CA LEU A 75 30.60 13.36 -13.78
C LEU A 75 30.24 12.50 -15.01
N GLU A 76 30.98 11.42 -15.25
CA GLU A 76 30.71 10.49 -16.35
C GLU A 76 29.46 9.65 -16.09
N GLY A 77 29.28 9.16 -14.85
CA GLY A 77 28.06 8.50 -14.39
C GLY A 77 26.83 9.39 -14.56
N PHE A 78 26.92 10.69 -14.23
CA PHE A 78 25.83 11.64 -14.46
C PHE A 78 25.49 11.81 -15.94
N ARG A 79 26.47 11.72 -16.85
CA ARG A 79 26.18 11.70 -18.30
C ARG A 79 25.39 10.44 -18.68
N CYS A 80 25.71 9.28 -18.11
CA CYS A 80 24.96 8.04 -18.31
C CYS A 80 23.51 8.15 -17.79
N LEU A 81 23.33 8.68 -16.57
CA LEU A 81 22.00 8.90 -15.99
C LEU A 81 21.17 9.86 -16.84
N THR A 82 21.79 10.95 -17.31
CA THR A 82 21.13 11.95 -18.17
C THR A 82 20.72 11.35 -19.52
N LYS A 83 21.56 10.50 -20.11
CA LYS A 83 21.22 9.76 -21.35
C LYS A 83 20.01 8.83 -21.16
N ASN A 84 19.86 8.27 -19.96
CA ASN A 84 18.74 7.39 -19.60
C ASN A 84 17.59 8.14 -18.86
N TYR A 85 17.59 9.47 -18.86
CA TYR A 85 16.63 10.28 -18.11
C TYR A 85 15.17 9.91 -18.38
N LEU A 86 14.80 9.64 -19.64
CA LEU A 86 13.43 9.26 -20.00
C LEU A 86 12.95 7.98 -19.31
N LYS A 87 13.86 7.04 -19.01
CA LYS A 87 13.53 5.80 -18.30
C LYS A 87 13.49 5.98 -16.79
N LEU A 88 14.29 6.90 -16.24
CA LEU A 88 14.48 7.07 -14.79
C LEU A 88 13.58 8.17 -14.19
N ALA A 89 13.19 9.16 -14.99
CA ALA A 89 12.52 10.36 -14.48
C ALA A 89 11.10 10.09 -14.00
N LYS A 90 10.32 9.32 -14.76
CA LYS A 90 8.89 9.07 -14.52
C LYS A 90 8.64 7.59 -14.21
N LEU A 91 7.67 7.33 -13.35
CA LEU A 91 7.15 5.98 -13.13
C LEU A 91 6.34 5.54 -14.35
N LYS A 92 6.48 4.27 -14.72
CA LYS A 92 5.69 3.67 -15.78
C LYS A 92 4.26 3.45 -15.29
N ILE A 93 3.27 3.89 -16.07
CA ILE A 93 1.86 3.65 -15.77
C ILE A 93 1.51 2.24 -16.28
N PRO A 94 0.90 1.37 -15.46
CA PRO A 94 0.43 0.07 -15.90
C PRO A 94 -0.55 0.21 -17.07
N GLY A 95 -0.33 -0.53 -18.16
CA GLY A 95 -1.23 -0.54 -19.33
C GLY A 95 -0.93 0.52 -20.39
N THR A 96 0.06 1.39 -20.22
CA THR A 96 0.51 2.32 -21.27
C THR A 96 1.85 1.90 -21.88
N ASN A 97 2.05 2.23 -23.16
CA ASN A 97 3.33 2.03 -23.88
C ASN A 97 4.34 3.16 -23.61
N GLU A 98 4.23 3.82 -22.46
CA GLU A 98 5.13 4.90 -22.10
C GLU A 98 6.46 4.36 -21.55
N THR A 99 7.55 5.07 -21.88
CA THR A 99 8.86 4.82 -21.28
C THR A 99 8.87 5.38 -19.87
N GLY A 100 9.15 4.52 -18.89
CA GLY A 100 9.27 4.91 -17.50
C GLY A 100 9.85 3.80 -16.63
N LEU A 101 10.08 4.14 -15.38
CA LEU A 101 10.61 3.28 -14.34
C LEU A 101 9.51 2.32 -13.88
N ASN A 102 9.71 1.02 -14.10
CA ASN A 102 8.79 0.00 -13.63
C ASN A 102 9.14 -0.39 -12.19
N CYS A 103 8.25 -0.09 -11.24
CA CYS A 103 8.44 -0.41 -9.82
C CYS A 103 7.21 -1.13 -9.28
N ASP A 104 7.42 -2.32 -8.72
CA ASP A 104 6.37 -3.11 -8.06
C ASP A 104 6.25 -2.73 -6.58
N CYS A 105 5.86 -1.46 -6.35
CA CYS A 105 5.73 -0.89 -5.01
C CYS A 105 4.28 -0.96 -4.50
N LEU A 106 4.08 -1.61 -3.36
CA LEU A 106 2.78 -1.61 -2.68
C LEU A 106 2.56 -0.27 -1.93
N PRO A 107 1.33 0.24 -1.86
CA PRO A 107 1.03 1.42 -1.06
C PRO A 107 1.28 1.15 0.43
N SER A 108 1.51 2.22 1.19
CA SER A 108 1.57 2.15 2.65
C SER A 108 0.17 1.95 3.24
N CYS A 109 0.05 1.14 4.29
CA CYS A 109 -1.23 0.92 4.96
C CYS A 109 -1.64 2.10 5.86
N VAL A 110 -0.72 3.00 6.23
CA VAL A 110 -0.95 4.03 7.27
C VAL A 110 -0.68 5.47 6.80
N GLU A 111 -0.23 5.64 5.55
CA GLU A 111 0.11 6.96 4.99
C GLU A 111 -1.17 7.67 4.52
N SER A 112 -1.33 8.95 4.91
CA SER A 112 -2.47 9.76 4.48
C SER A 112 -2.28 10.26 3.05
N ASP A 113 -3.37 10.30 2.28
CA ASP A 113 -3.36 10.80 0.91
C ASP A 113 -3.61 12.30 0.85
N TYR A 114 -2.77 13.02 0.10
CA TYR A 114 -2.86 14.47 -0.08
C TYR A 114 -3.35 14.81 -1.49
N ASN A 115 -4.52 15.43 -1.58
CA ASN A 115 -5.13 15.81 -2.85
C ASN A 115 -5.00 17.32 -3.09
N ILE A 116 -4.44 17.71 -4.23
CA ILE A 116 -4.30 19.13 -4.60
C ILE A 116 -5.61 19.61 -5.22
N VAL A 117 -6.36 20.45 -4.50
CA VAL A 117 -7.67 20.97 -4.92
C VAL A 117 -7.52 22.18 -5.84
N SER A 118 -6.57 23.08 -5.53
CA SER A 118 -6.36 24.27 -6.34
C SER A 118 -4.91 24.76 -6.26
N ASN A 119 -4.31 24.98 -7.42
CA ASN A 119 -3.01 25.62 -7.52
C ASN A 119 -3.15 27.00 -8.17
N LYS A 120 -3.12 28.05 -7.35
CA LYS A 120 -3.08 29.43 -7.84
C LYS A 120 -1.62 29.86 -7.94
N VAL A 121 -1.12 29.97 -9.17
CA VAL A 121 0.18 30.56 -9.48
C VAL A 121 -0.08 32.03 -9.81
N SER A 122 0.45 32.95 -9.01
CA SER A 122 0.42 34.37 -9.33
C SER A 122 1.33 34.65 -10.53
N ASP A 123 0.87 35.51 -11.43
CA ASP A 123 1.51 35.79 -12.72
C ASP A 123 2.99 36.18 -12.57
N ILE A 124 3.85 35.51 -13.32
CA ILE A 124 5.34 35.57 -13.26
C ILE A 124 5.90 36.94 -13.72
N ARG A 125 5.02 37.87 -14.14
CA ARG A 125 5.42 39.18 -14.68
C ARG A 125 5.87 40.18 -13.62
N THR A 126 5.76 39.87 -12.33
CA THR A 126 6.15 40.76 -11.22
C THR A 126 7.25 40.18 -10.33
N ILE A 127 8.21 39.43 -10.89
CA ILE A 127 9.34 38.91 -10.11
C ILE A 127 10.32 40.06 -9.82
N ARG A 128 10.09 40.76 -8.71
CA ARG A 128 11.15 41.40 -7.94
C ARG A 128 11.30 40.66 -6.60
N ARG A 129 12.35 39.83 -6.53
CA ARG A 129 13.03 39.33 -5.31
C ARG A 129 12.30 38.39 -4.33
N GLY A 130 11.11 37.89 -4.60
CA GLY A 130 10.52 36.87 -3.72
C GLY A 130 9.27 36.19 -4.27
N ALA A 131 9.15 34.88 -4.01
CA ALA A 131 7.95 34.10 -4.28
C ALA A 131 7.20 33.86 -2.95
N LYS A 132 5.94 34.28 -2.87
CA LYS A 132 5.09 34.00 -1.71
C LYS A 132 4.36 32.67 -1.94
N VAL A 133 4.76 31.62 -1.23
CA VAL A 133 4.08 30.32 -1.24
C VAL A 133 3.12 30.25 -0.06
N GLN A 134 1.85 29.97 -0.32
CA GLN A 134 0.84 29.77 0.72
C GLN A 134 0.18 28.40 0.56
N PHE A 135 0.21 27.61 1.63
CA PHE A 135 -0.51 26.34 1.75
C PHE A 135 -1.77 26.57 2.57
N LYS A 136 -2.92 26.13 2.05
CA LYS A 136 -4.21 26.18 2.76
C LYS A 136 -4.85 24.81 2.70
N LEU A 137 -5.32 24.33 3.85
CA LEU A 137 -6.19 23.17 3.90
C LEU A 137 -7.59 23.61 3.42
N ASN A 138 -8.20 22.84 2.52
CA ASN A 138 -9.50 23.19 1.96
C ASN A 138 -10.58 23.18 3.05
N ASN A 139 -10.71 22.04 3.72
CA ASN A 139 -11.68 21.78 4.79
C ASN A 139 -11.00 20.92 5.86
N LYS A 140 -11.56 20.89 7.08
CA LYS A 140 -11.19 19.88 8.08
C LYS A 140 -11.36 18.48 7.46
N PRO A 141 -10.45 17.52 7.71
CA PRO A 141 -10.61 16.16 7.20
C PRO A 141 -11.95 15.59 7.67
N PHE A 142 -12.84 15.30 6.71
CA PHE A 142 -14.17 14.74 6.97
C PHE A 142 -14.33 13.35 6.34
N GLU A 143 -13.49 13.02 5.36
CA GLU A 143 -13.44 11.70 4.72
C GLU A 143 -12.30 10.89 5.34
N ARG A 144 -12.58 9.62 5.57
CA ARG A 144 -11.61 8.65 6.09
C ARG A 144 -11.85 7.32 5.41
N ILE A 145 -10.78 6.67 4.98
CA ILE A 145 -10.81 5.31 4.45
C ILE A 145 -10.59 4.35 5.61
N THR A 146 -11.56 3.47 5.86
CA THR A 146 -11.42 2.39 6.85
C THR A 146 -11.16 1.06 6.15
N ARG A 147 -10.13 0.33 6.60
CA ARG A 147 -9.88 -1.05 6.18
C ARG A 147 -10.30 -2.00 7.28
N GLN A 148 -11.16 -2.95 6.93
CA GLN A 148 -11.69 -3.98 7.81
C GLN A 148 -11.55 -5.35 7.13
N VAL A 149 -11.39 -6.39 7.95
CA VAL A 149 -11.28 -7.76 7.46
C VAL A 149 -12.69 -8.33 7.28
N ALA A 150 -13.06 -8.73 6.07
CA ALA A 150 -14.43 -9.17 5.79
C ALA A 150 -14.79 -10.52 6.45
N ARG A 151 -13.83 -11.44 6.57
CA ARG A 151 -13.97 -12.72 7.28
C ARG A 151 -12.64 -13.14 7.88
N THR A 152 -12.66 -13.47 9.16
CA THR A 152 -11.51 -14.04 9.86
C THR A 152 -11.55 -15.57 9.81
N ALA A 153 -10.43 -16.22 10.15
CA ALA A 153 -10.40 -17.68 10.30
C ALA A 153 -11.36 -18.17 11.40
N LEU A 154 -11.59 -17.35 12.44
CA LEU A 154 -12.54 -17.64 13.51
C LEU A 154 -13.97 -17.63 12.99
N ASP A 155 -14.34 -16.67 12.13
CA ASP A 155 -15.66 -16.62 11.51
C ASP A 155 -15.94 -17.85 10.65
N LEU A 156 -14.91 -18.36 9.96
CA LEU A 156 -15.01 -19.58 9.17
C LEU A 156 -15.30 -20.79 10.06
N VAL A 157 -14.58 -20.94 11.19
CA VAL A 157 -14.79 -22.04 12.14
C VAL A 157 -16.18 -21.94 12.77
N ILE A 158 -16.64 -20.74 13.13
CA ILE A 158 -17.99 -20.51 13.66
C ILE A 158 -19.04 -20.90 12.62
N ALA A 159 -18.88 -20.49 11.36
CA ALA A 159 -19.81 -20.84 10.29
C ALA A 159 -19.87 -22.36 10.06
N MET A 160 -18.72 -23.04 10.05
CA MET A 160 -18.66 -24.51 9.95
C MET A 160 -19.34 -25.18 11.15
N GLY A 161 -19.00 -24.76 12.37
CA GLY A 161 -19.60 -25.30 13.60
C GLY A 161 -21.11 -25.10 13.67
N SER A 162 -21.61 -23.94 13.24
CA SER A 162 -23.04 -23.65 13.13
C SER A 162 -23.74 -24.60 12.14
N CYS A 163 -23.12 -24.81 10.97
CA CYS A 163 -23.64 -25.73 9.95
C CYS A 163 -23.71 -27.18 10.48
N PHE A 164 -22.63 -27.66 11.10
CA PHE A 164 -22.62 -28.99 11.71
C PHE A 164 -23.63 -29.11 12.85
N GLY A 165 -23.77 -28.11 13.72
CA GLY A 165 -24.71 -28.11 14.83
C GLY A 165 -26.16 -28.18 14.39
N LEU A 166 -26.54 -27.44 13.34
CA LEU A 166 -27.88 -27.47 12.76
C LEU A 166 -28.19 -28.84 12.12
N CYS A 167 -27.26 -29.39 11.35
CA CYS A 167 -27.42 -30.70 10.72
C CYS A 167 -27.50 -31.82 11.76
N PHE A 168 -26.61 -31.82 12.76
CA PHE A 168 -26.65 -32.80 13.85
C PHE A 168 -27.93 -32.67 14.68
N GLY A 169 -28.39 -31.45 14.99
CA GLY A 169 -29.63 -31.23 15.74
C GLY A 169 -30.85 -31.80 15.02
N GLY A 170 -30.95 -31.58 13.70
CA GLY A 170 -32.00 -32.17 12.88
C GLY A 170 -31.92 -33.70 12.79
N SER A 171 -30.72 -34.25 12.53
CA SER A 171 -30.52 -35.71 12.46
C SER A 171 -30.73 -36.41 13.79
N LEU A 172 -30.35 -35.79 14.91
CA LEU A 172 -30.52 -36.36 16.25
C LEU A 172 -32.02 -36.49 16.60
N LEU A 173 -32.82 -35.47 16.29
CA LEU A 173 -34.28 -35.52 16.47
C LEU A 173 -34.91 -36.66 15.65
N SER A 174 -34.50 -36.81 14.38
CA SER A 174 -34.98 -37.92 13.55
C SER A 174 -34.58 -39.30 14.09
N ILE A 175 -33.36 -39.45 14.62
CA ILE A 175 -32.90 -40.71 15.23
C ILE A 175 -33.72 -41.04 16.49
N VAL A 176 -33.93 -40.06 17.37
CA VAL A 176 -34.74 -40.23 18.59
C VAL A 176 -36.17 -40.64 18.24
N GLU A 177 -36.76 -40.05 17.20
CA GLU A 177 -38.10 -40.41 16.73
C GLU A 177 -38.16 -41.87 16.23
N ILE A 178 -37.18 -42.31 15.43
CA ILE A 178 -37.09 -43.70 14.96
C ILE A 178 -37.00 -44.68 16.14
N VAL A 179 -36.15 -44.39 17.13
CA VAL A 179 -36.00 -45.23 18.34
C VAL A 179 -37.32 -45.29 19.12
N TYR A 180 -38.00 -44.16 19.28
CA TYR A 180 -39.31 -44.10 19.93
C TYR A 180 -40.35 -44.98 19.21
N TYR A 181 -40.42 -44.91 17.87
CA TYR A 181 -41.34 -45.74 17.07
C TYR A 181 -41.04 -47.25 17.17
N ILE A 182 -39.76 -47.63 17.22
CA ILE A 182 -39.36 -49.05 17.24
C ILE A 182 -39.57 -49.68 18.61
N PHE A 183 -39.19 -48.98 19.69
CA PHE A 183 -39.13 -49.58 21.03
C PHE A 183 -40.33 -49.27 21.92
N LEU A 184 -40.89 -48.06 21.85
CA LEU A 184 -41.92 -47.59 22.80
C LEU A 184 -43.34 -47.69 22.25
N ARG A 185 -43.54 -47.51 20.94
CA ARG A 185 -44.87 -47.57 20.31
C ARG A 185 -45.32 -48.98 19.92
N ARG A 186 -44.39 -49.94 19.84
CA ARG A 186 -44.68 -51.33 19.43
C ARG A 186 -45.09 -52.24 20.61
N TRP A 187 -45.26 -51.65 21.80
CA TRP A 187 -45.86 -52.26 22.98
C TRP A 187 -47.24 -51.62 23.26
#